data_AF-A0A519DE10-F1
#
_entry.id   AF-A0A519DE10-F1
#
_cell.length_a   1.000
_cell.length_b   1.000
_cell.length_c   1.000
_cell.angle_alpha   90.00
_cell.angle_beta   90.00
_cell.angle_gamma   90.00
#
_symmetry.space_group_name_H-M   'P 1'
#
loop_
_entity.id
_entity.type
_entity.pdbx_description
1 polymer ?
#
loop_
_entity_poly.entity_id
_entity_poly.type
_entity_poly.pdbx_seq_one_letter_code
_entity_poly.pdbx_strand_id
1 'polypeptide(L)'
;MVSLTRMVLWAAVLLGIPLFLILQGEANLITRVAGGTILLALVSILMFSGRSPVPKPPKAEIVVVEEPQAEFDLPEPVLELEGASERREDKIKRSRGKVAQPVAGTLPPPMPMPPPVSATEDEGGPTPPMPPVPGDGTVVASRYVAESDPQSGEEAEVEAYVSDRRVKRAEIRSQLVRKRRMELAERRASKARAWSAVEDGEDLAALLKDPNHGLTVLEEPEEADTSKPQGVSYIRIDDERILKVKLPLEMLVKKTPTQAPPEVSKMPLPPLEGMPPPPGMPPMPPPVTREEN
;
A
#
# COMPACT_ATOMS: atom_id res chain seq x y z
N MET A 1 -18.37 7.49 -25.66
CA MET A 1 -19.79 7.84 -25.91
C MET A 1 -20.40 8.30 -24.59
N VAL A 2 -20.99 9.50 -24.54
CA VAL A 2 -21.68 9.99 -23.33
C VAL A 2 -22.96 9.17 -23.14
N SER A 3 -23.23 8.65 -21.94
CA SER A 3 -24.45 7.87 -21.70
C SER A 3 -25.69 8.73 -21.96
N LEU A 4 -26.75 8.15 -22.53
CA LEU A 4 -28.02 8.85 -22.81
C LEU A 4 -28.54 9.58 -21.56
N THR A 5 -28.43 8.95 -20.39
CA THR A 5 -28.79 9.53 -19.09
C THR A 5 -28.04 10.82 -18.78
N ARG A 6 -26.77 10.90 -19.16
CA ARG A 6 -25.92 12.07 -18.93
C ARG A 6 -26.24 13.20 -19.91
N MET A 7 -26.61 12.87 -21.15
CA MET A 7 -27.11 13.87 -22.10
C MET A 7 -28.42 14.50 -21.62
N VAL A 8 -29.35 13.68 -21.12
CA VAL A 8 -30.61 14.15 -20.54
C VAL A 8 -30.36 15.04 -19.31
N LEU A 9 -29.43 14.66 -18.45
CA LEU A 9 -29.09 15.45 -17.25
C LEU A 9 -28.47 16.80 -17.63
N TRP A 10 -27.59 16.84 -18.63
CA TRP A 10 -27.05 18.08 -19.17
C TRP A 10 -28.12 18.98 -19.77
N ALA A 11 -29.04 18.42 -20.57
CA ALA A 11 -30.16 19.17 -21.13
C ALA A 11 -31.07 19.75 -20.05
N ALA A 12 -31.38 18.96 -19.01
CA ALA A 12 -32.20 19.41 -17.88
C ALA A 12 -31.54 20.56 -17.09
N VAL A 13 -30.23 20.53 -16.90
CA VAL A 13 -29.50 21.61 -16.21
C VAL A 13 -29.40 22.86 -17.11
N LEU A 14 -29.04 22.71 -18.37
CA LEU A 14 -28.91 23.82 -19.32
C LEU A 14 -30.23 24.54 -19.60
N LEU A 15 -31.35 23.81 -19.60
CA LEU A 15 -32.69 24.39 -19.74
C LEU A 15 -33.24 24.89 -18.39
N GLY A 16 -32.94 24.17 -17.30
CA GLY A 16 -33.46 24.47 -15.97
C GLY A 16 -32.89 25.74 -15.35
N ILE A 17 -31.59 26.02 -15.54
CA ILE A 17 -30.95 27.24 -15.03
C ILE A 17 -31.60 28.53 -15.59
N PRO A 18 -31.71 28.74 -16.92
CA PRO A 18 -32.31 29.95 -17.45
C PRO A 18 -33.80 30.04 -17.09
N LEU A 19 -34.53 28.93 -17.12
CA LEU A 19 -35.93 28.89 -16.71
C LEU A 19 -36.10 29.33 -15.25
N PHE A 20 -35.27 28.81 -14.35
CA PHE A 20 -35.27 29.21 -12.94
C PHE A 20 -34.95 30.69 -12.74
N LEU A 21 -33.98 31.23 -13.50
CA LEU A 21 -33.61 32.65 -13.41
C LEU A 21 -34.70 33.60 -13.92
N ILE A 22 -35.51 33.18 -14.89
CA ILE A 22 -36.66 33.95 -15.40
C ILE A 22 -37.81 33.94 -14.36
N LEU A 23 -38.11 32.76 -13.79
CA LEU A 23 -39.25 32.58 -12.87
C LEU A 23 -38.96 33.01 -11.42
N GLN A 24 -37.70 33.16 -11.00
CA GLN A 24 -37.36 33.46 -9.60
C GLN A 24 -37.90 34.81 -9.10
N GLY A 25 -38.20 35.75 -10.01
CA GLY A 25 -38.67 37.09 -9.67
C GLY A 25 -40.14 37.13 -9.23
N GLU A 26 -40.94 36.20 -9.74
CA GLU A 26 -42.37 36.07 -9.43
C GLU A 26 -42.66 34.97 -8.40
N ALA A 27 -41.68 34.10 -8.13
CA ALA A 27 -41.83 32.95 -7.26
C ALA A 27 -41.75 33.31 -5.77
N ASN A 28 -42.64 32.70 -4.98
CA ASN A 28 -42.57 32.73 -3.52
C ASN A 28 -41.22 32.17 -3.01
N LEU A 29 -40.78 32.63 -1.84
CA LEU A 29 -39.51 32.25 -1.23
C LEU A 29 -39.32 30.72 -1.16
N ILE A 30 -40.38 30.00 -0.76
CA ILE A 30 -40.38 28.54 -0.65
C ILE A 30 -40.15 27.88 -2.02
N THR A 31 -40.84 28.34 -3.05
CA THR A 31 -40.71 27.82 -4.43
C THR A 31 -39.33 28.12 -5.01
N ARG A 32 -38.77 29.30 -4.72
CA ARG A 32 -37.41 29.66 -5.14
C ARG A 32 -36.36 28.75 -4.48
N VAL A 33 -36.48 28.50 -3.19
CA VAL A 33 -35.57 27.59 -2.47
C VAL A 33 -35.72 26.17 -2.99
N ALA A 34 -36.95 25.66 -3.17
CA ALA A 34 -37.20 24.32 -3.70
C ALA A 34 -36.67 24.14 -5.13
N GLY A 35 -36.88 25.12 -6.02
CA GLY A 35 -36.33 25.08 -7.37
C GLY A 35 -34.80 25.11 -7.38
N GLY A 36 -34.20 25.93 -6.51
CA GLY A 36 -32.75 26.01 -6.34
C GLY A 36 -32.14 24.70 -5.83
N THR A 37 -32.75 24.05 -4.84
CA THR A 37 -32.25 22.77 -4.31
C THR A 37 -32.36 21.64 -5.32
N ILE A 38 -33.43 21.60 -6.13
CA ILE A 38 -33.59 20.63 -7.23
C ILE A 38 -32.49 20.82 -8.29
N LEU A 39 -32.20 22.06 -8.70
CA LEU A 39 -31.11 22.36 -9.63
C LEU A 39 -29.75 21.94 -9.06
N LEU A 40 -29.50 22.21 -7.78
CA LEU A 40 -28.27 21.81 -7.09
C LEU A 40 -28.12 20.28 -7.01
N ALA A 41 -29.21 19.56 -6.75
CA ALA A 41 -29.23 18.10 -6.75
C ALA A 41 -28.90 17.52 -8.12
N LEU A 42 -29.46 18.09 -9.20
CA LEU A 42 -29.14 17.67 -10.57
C LEU A 42 -27.66 17.89 -10.91
N VAL A 43 -27.09 19.04 -10.53
CA VAL A 43 -25.66 19.32 -10.72
C VAL A 43 -24.78 18.37 -9.89
N SER A 44 -25.19 18.05 -8.66
CA SER A 44 -24.50 17.08 -7.81
C SER A 44 -24.48 15.68 -8.43
N ILE A 45 -25.62 15.21 -8.94
CA ILE A 45 -25.72 13.95 -9.67
C ILE A 45 -24.83 13.96 -10.91
N LEU A 46 -24.78 15.07 -11.65
CA LEU A 46 -23.91 15.22 -12.81
C LEU A 46 -22.42 15.06 -12.45
N MET A 47 -21.99 15.69 -11.36
CA MET A 47 -20.63 15.63 -10.83
C MET A 47 -20.27 14.23 -10.33
N PHE A 48 -21.21 13.54 -9.65
CA PHE A 48 -20.95 12.25 -9.03
C PHE A 48 -21.10 11.06 -9.99
N SER A 49 -21.98 11.17 -10.99
CA SER A 49 -22.23 10.14 -12.01
C SER A 49 -21.07 9.97 -13.02
N GLY A 50 -20.05 10.83 -12.97
CA GLY A 50 -18.87 10.76 -13.84
C GLY A 50 -17.78 9.78 -13.39
N ARG A 51 -17.93 9.14 -12.23
CA ARG A 51 -16.99 8.12 -11.77
C ARG A 51 -17.26 6.81 -12.52
N SER A 52 -16.36 6.45 -13.44
CA SER A 52 -16.41 5.17 -14.14
C SER A 52 -16.48 4.03 -13.11
N PRO A 53 -17.27 2.97 -13.36
CA PRO A 53 -17.24 1.80 -12.51
C PRO A 53 -15.81 1.28 -12.47
N VAL A 54 -15.29 1.01 -11.26
CA VAL A 54 -13.98 0.39 -11.06
C VAL A 54 -13.92 -0.84 -11.95
N PRO A 55 -12.88 -1.00 -12.80
CA PRO A 55 -12.76 -2.15 -13.68
C PRO A 55 -12.89 -3.42 -12.84
N LYS A 56 -13.91 -4.23 -13.14
CA LYS A 56 -14.01 -5.56 -12.55
C LYS A 56 -12.74 -6.33 -12.96
N PRO A 57 -12.04 -7.00 -12.04
CA PRO A 57 -10.86 -7.77 -12.42
C PRO A 57 -11.24 -8.79 -13.49
N PRO A 58 -10.38 -9.03 -14.49
CA PRO A 58 -10.68 -9.98 -15.56
C PRO A 58 -10.95 -11.35 -14.94
N LYS A 59 -12.11 -11.91 -15.29
CA LYS A 59 -12.44 -13.31 -15.02
C LYS A 59 -11.39 -14.13 -15.78
N ALA A 60 -10.57 -14.88 -15.04
CA ALA A 60 -9.60 -15.77 -15.66
C ALA A 60 -10.36 -16.77 -16.54
N GLU A 61 -10.02 -16.76 -17.83
CA GLU A 61 -10.47 -17.74 -18.80
C GLU A 61 -9.81 -19.07 -18.40
N ILE A 62 -10.61 -20.01 -17.92
CA ILE A 62 -10.15 -21.34 -17.56
C ILE A 62 -9.88 -22.05 -18.90
N VAL A 63 -8.61 -22.09 -19.28
CA VAL A 63 -8.13 -22.96 -20.36
C VAL A 63 -8.32 -24.40 -19.89
N VAL A 64 -9.34 -25.05 -20.44
CA VAL A 64 -9.53 -26.49 -20.34
C VAL A 64 -8.40 -27.13 -21.15
N VAL A 65 -7.35 -27.54 -20.45
CA VAL A 65 -6.39 -28.51 -20.96
C VAL A 65 -7.07 -29.87 -20.91
N GLU A 66 -7.25 -30.47 -22.07
CA GLU A 66 -7.72 -31.83 -22.26
C GLU A 66 -6.61 -32.79 -21.82
N GLU A 67 -6.78 -33.45 -20.67
CA GLU A 67 -6.04 -34.68 -20.33
C GLU A 67 -6.97 -35.70 -19.66
N PRO A 68 -6.67 -37.01 -19.82
CA PRO A 68 -7.67 -38.06 -19.93
C PRO A 68 -8.08 -38.69 -18.59
N GLN A 69 -9.36 -39.08 -18.53
CA GLN A 69 -9.93 -40.25 -17.87
C GLN A 69 -9.21 -40.78 -16.60
N ALA A 70 -9.70 -40.38 -15.43
CA ALA A 70 -9.62 -41.20 -14.22
C ALA A 70 -10.86 -40.94 -13.35
N GLU A 71 -11.68 -41.98 -13.17
CA GLU A 71 -12.83 -42.04 -12.28
C GLU A 71 -12.41 -41.77 -10.83
N PHE A 72 -12.88 -40.66 -10.26
CA PHE A 72 -13.04 -40.50 -8.81
C PHE A 72 -14.44 -39.95 -8.54
N ASP A 73 -15.19 -40.70 -7.73
CA ASP A 73 -16.53 -40.38 -7.28
C ASP A 73 -16.45 -39.24 -6.24
N LEU A 74 -16.58 -37.98 -6.69
CA LEU A 74 -16.68 -36.81 -5.81
C LEU A 74 -18.17 -36.44 -5.63
N PRO A 75 -18.62 -36.14 -4.39
CA PRO A 75 -20.02 -35.76 -4.15
C PRO A 75 -20.38 -34.44 -4.84
N GLU A 76 -21.66 -34.33 -5.22
CA GLU A 76 -22.20 -33.26 -6.07
C GLU A 76 -21.73 -31.85 -5.67
N PRO A 77 -21.31 -31.03 -6.67
CA PRO A 77 -20.83 -29.68 -6.42
C PRO A 77 -21.96 -28.81 -5.85
N VAL A 78 -21.76 -28.36 -4.62
CA VAL A 78 -22.62 -27.38 -3.95
C VAL A 78 -22.66 -26.11 -4.81
N LEU A 79 -23.83 -25.84 -5.37
CA LEU A 79 -24.11 -24.69 -6.23
C LEU A 79 -23.68 -23.39 -5.54
N GLU A 80 -22.74 -22.70 -6.18
CA GLU A 80 -22.23 -21.39 -5.81
C GLU A 80 -23.34 -20.33 -5.94
N LEU A 81 -24.11 -20.12 -4.88
CA LEU A 81 -24.96 -18.93 -4.72
C LEU A 81 -24.69 -18.18 -3.41
N GLU A 82 -23.47 -18.26 -2.88
CA GLU A 82 -23.06 -17.44 -1.75
C GLU A 82 -21.92 -16.51 -2.16
N GLY A 83 -22.31 -15.33 -2.63
CA GLY A 83 -21.40 -14.30 -3.12
C GLY A 83 -20.52 -13.78 -2.00
N ALA A 84 -19.27 -13.44 -2.35
CA ALA A 84 -18.26 -12.91 -1.42
C ALA A 84 -18.66 -11.65 -0.62
N SER A 85 -19.83 -11.05 -0.90
CA SER A 85 -20.45 -9.99 -0.10
C SER A 85 -21.04 -10.49 1.22
N GLU A 86 -21.63 -11.69 1.27
CA GLU A 86 -22.26 -12.24 2.48
C GLU A 86 -21.22 -12.52 3.57
N ARG A 87 -20.07 -13.08 3.19
CA ARG A 87 -18.92 -13.32 4.10
C ARG A 87 -18.35 -12.06 4.77
N ARG A 88 -18.63 -10.86 4.23
CA ARG A 88 -18.13 -9.60 4.80
C ARG A 88 -19.12 -9.00 5.79
N GLU A 89 -20.41 -9.30 5.65
CA GLU A 89 -21.48 -8.79 6.52
C GLU A 89 -21.53 -9.58 7.83
N ASP A 90 -21.23 -10.89 7.79
CA ASP A 90 -21.12 -11.72 9.01
C ASP A 90 -19.97 -11.33 9.94
N LYS A 91 -18.93 -10.69 9.40
CA LYS A 91 -17.76 -10.23 10.17
C LYS A 91 -17.94 -8.84 10.78
N ILE A 92 -19.05 -8.16 10.51
CA ILE A 92 -19.39 -6.85 11.10
C ILE A 92 -20.55 -7.03 12.10
N LYS A 93 -20.45 -8.03 12.98
CA LYS A 93 -21.23 -8.05 14.23
C LYS A 93 -20.42 -7.38 15.33
N ARG A 94 -20.69 -6.08 15.46
CA ARG A 94 -20.18 -5.13 16.46
C ARG A 94 -20.47 -5.68 17.87
N SER A 95 -19.44 -6.04 18.63
CA SER A 95 -19.53 -6.58 20.00
C SER A 95 -19.83 -5.49 21.05
N ARG A 96 -20.98 -4.81 20.92
CA ARG A 96 -21.55 -3.96 21.96
C ARG A 96 -23.03 -4.27 22.11
N GLY A 97 -23.33 -5.27 22.93
CA GLY A 97 -24.69 -5.69 23.26
C GLY A 97 -24.67 -6.95 24.09
N LYS A 98 -24.76 -6.78 25.40
CA LYS A 98 -24.98 -7.82 26.41
C LYS A 98 -26.21 -8.65 26.00
N VAL A 99 -26.02 -9.91 25.63
CA VAL A 99 -27.09 -10.90 25.48
C VAL A 99 -26.82 -12.01 26.48
N ALA A 100 -27.85 -12.29 27.28
CA ALA A 100 -27.84 -13.27 28.36
C ALA A 100 -27.55 -14.68 27.85
N GLN A 101 -26.89 -15.47 28.70
CA GLN A 101 -26.67 -16.90 28.55
C GLN A 101 -27.96 -17.65 28.18
N PRO A 102 -27.81 -18.82 27.55
CA PRO A 102 -28.22 -20.02 28.28
C PRO A 102 -27.05 -20.98 28.46
N VAL A 103 -26.89 -21.40 29.71
CA VAL A 103 -25.98 -22.45 30.17
C VAL A 103 -26.47 -23.79 29.63
N ALA A 104 -25.67 -24.44 28.79
CA ALA A 104 -25.71 -25.88 28.56
C ALA A 104 -24.25 -26.35 28.53
N GLY A 105 -23.90 -27.15 29.52
CA GLY A 105 -22.53 -27.41 29.91
C GLY A 105 -21.82 -28.41 29.01
N THR A 106 -20.54 -28.16 28.78
CA THR A 106 -19.53 -29.19 28.55
C THR A 106 -18.26 -28.71 29.24
N LEU A 107 -18.04 -29.20 30.46
CA LEU A 107 -16.78 -29.04 31.18
C LEU A 107 -15.67 -29.74 30.38
N PRO A 108 -14.48 -29.15 30.21
CA PRO A 108 -13.32 -29.89 29.74
C PRO A 108 -12.94 -30.97 30.77
N PRO A 109 -12.47 -32.15 30.34
CA PRO A 109 -12.12 -33.24 31.25
C PRO A 109 -10.99 -32.80 32.20
N PRO A 110 -11.02 -33.23 33.47
CA PRO A 110 -9.97 -32.91 34.43
C PRO A 110 -8.64 -33.54 33.97
N MET A 111 -7.57 -32.74 34.00
CA MET A 111 -6.22 -33.26 33.82
C MET A 111 -5.92 -34.31 34.90
N PRO A 112 -5.29 -35.45 34.56
CA PRO A 112 -4.94 -36.46 35.56
C PRO A 112 -3.88 -35.88 36.51
N MET A 113 -4.16 -35.95 37.81
CA MET A 113 -3.15 -35.67 38.83
C MET A 113 -2.02 -36.72 38.72
N PRO A 114 -0.75 -36.33 38.90
CA PRO A 114 0.31 -37.31 39.05
C PRO A 114 0.10 -38.10 40.36
N PRO A 115 0.37 -39.42 40.37
CA PRO A 115 0.26 -40.22 41.58
C PRO A 115 1.29 -39.77 42.62
N PRO A 116 1.02 -39.94 43.93
CA PRO A 116 2.03 -39.77 44.95
C PRO A 116 3.13 -40.80 44.71
N VAL A 117 4.35 -40.34 44.48
CA VAL A 117 5.54 -41.21 44.45
C VAL A 117 5.77 -41.74 45.85
N SER A 118 5.31 -42.96 46.09
CA SER A 118 5.78 -43.80 47.18
C SER A 118 7.29 -43.92 47.07
N ALA A 119 7.98 -43.67 48.18
CA ALA A 119 9.38 -44.03 48.33
C ALA A 119 9.50 -45.55 48.17
N THR A 120 10.02 -45.99 47.03
CA THR A 120 10.59 -47.31 46.86
C THR A 120 11.99 -47.13 46.30
N GLU A 121 12.94 -47.45 47.16
CA GLU A 121 14.30 -47.84 46.84
C GLU A 121 14.26 -48.82 45.65
N ASP A 122 14.91 -48.49 44.53
CA ASP A 122 15.91 -49.37 43.89
C ASP A 122 16.58 -48.69 42.68
N GLU A 123 17.78 -49.17 42.40
CA GLU A 123 18.82 -48.77 41.45
C GLU A 123 18.43 -48.22 40.07
N GLY A 124 19.29 -47.31 39.58
CA GLY A 124 19.67 -47.28 38.16
C GLY A 124 19.26 -46.04 37.35
N GLY A 125 19.82 -44.87 37.65
CA GLY A 125 19.74 -43.67 36.78
C GLY A 125 20.73 -42.59 37.19
N PRO A 126 21.35 -41.84 36.25
CA PRO A 126 22.60 -41.16 36.47
C PRO A 126 22.46 -40.04 37.50
N THR A 127 23.18 -40.18 38.61
CA THR A 127 23.38 -39.13 39.60
C THR A 127 23.93 -37.88 38.93
N PRO A 128 23.36 -36.68 39.19
CA PRO A 128 23.99 -35.44 38.76
C PRO A 128 25.41 -35.36 39.35
N PRO A 129 26.40 -34.82 38.61
CA PRO A 129 27.78 -34.81 39.06
C PRO A 129 27.88 -34.02 40.37
N MET A 130 28.16 -34.72 41.47
CA MET A 130 28.53 -34.08 42.72
C MET A 130 29.83 -33.30 42.50
N PRO A 131 29.94 -32.06 43.00
CA PRO A 131 31.18 -31.30 42.91
C PRO A 131 32.27 -32.01 43.73
N PRO A 132 33.54 -31.97 43.29
CA PRO A 132 34.64 -32.63 43.98
C PRO A 132 34.82 -32.00 45.37
N VAL A 133 34.75 -32.82 46.42
CA VAL A 133 35.13 -32.43 47.78
C VAL A 133 36.66 -32.31 47.80
N PRO A 134 37.25 -31.13 48.08
CA PRO A 134 38.69 -31.00 48.22
C PRO A 134 39.09 -31.34 49.66
N GLY A 135 40.12 -32.19 49.79
CA GLY A 135 40.81 -32.43 51.05
C GLY A 135 41.55 -31.18 51.56
N ASP A 136 41.81 -31.18 52.86
CA ASP A 136 42.32 -30.07 53.68
C ASP A 136 43.33 -29.14 52.99
N GLY A 137 42.89 -27.92 52.72
CA GLY A 137 43.68 -26.83 52.17
C GLY A 137 42.78 -25.70 51.65
N THR A 138 42.46 -24.72 52.51
CA THR A 138 41.73 -23.47 52.27
C THR A 138 41.15 -23.28 50.85
N VAL A 139 39.99 -23.87 50.58
CA VAL A 139 39.25 -23.61 49.34
C VAL A 139 38.35 -22.40 49.57
N VAL A 140 38.79 -21.26 49.05
CA VAL A 140 37.96 -20.06 48.94
C VAL A 140 36.80 -20.40 48.01
N ALA A 141 35.57 -20.35 48.53
CA ALA A 141 34.38 -20.55 47.73
C ALA A 141 34.37 -19.56 46.55
N SER A 142 34.45 -20.06 45.32
CA SER A 142 34.27 -19.23 44.13
C SER A 142 32.81 -18.76 44.09
N ARG A 143 32.61 -17.45 43.93
CA ARG A 143 31.28 -16.87 43.82
C ARG A 143 30.64 -17.35 42.51
N TYR A 144 29.65 -18.24 42.60
CA TYR A 144 28.83 -18.59 41.44
C TYR A 144 27.99 -17.37 41.04
N VAL A 145 28.28 -16.82 39.86
CA VAL A 145 27.49 -15.77 39.23
C VAL A 145 26.69 -16.46 38.14
N ALA A 146 25.35 -16.38 38.20
CA ALA A 146 24.51 -16.90 37.14
C ALA A 146 24.85 -16.17 35.83
N GLU A 147 25.23 -16.95 34.80
CA GLU A 147 25.70 -16.41 33.52
C GLU A 147 24.57 -15.76 32.69
N SER A 148 23.32 -16.07 33.01
CA SER A 148 22.15 -15.47 32.39
C SER A 148 21.06 -15.17 33.41
N ASP A 149 20.59 -13.93 33.39
CA ASP A 149 19.39 -13.50 34.10
C ASP A 149 18.18 -13.88 33.24
N PRO A 150 17.16 -14.58 33.77
CA PRO A 150 15.92 -14.85 33.03
C PRO A 150 15.31 -13.60 32.40
N GLN A 151 15.42 -12.43 33.05
CA GLN A 151 14.94 -11.17 32.49
C GLN A 151 15.69 -10.78 31.20
N SER A 152 16.99 -11.04 31.14
CA SER A 152 17.83 -10.78 29.96
C SER A 152 17.43 -11.65 28.76
N GLY A 153 17.02 -12.91 29.03
CA GLY A 153 16.49 -13.80 27.99
C GLY A 153 15.18 -13.28 27.37
N GLU A 154 14.27 -12.79 28.20
CA GLU A 154 13.00 -12.19 27.74
C GLU A 154 13.23 -10.89 26.95
N GLU A 155 14.14 -10.02 27.43
CA GLU A 155 14.50 -8.80 26.74
C GLU A 155 15.10 -9.08 25.35
N ALA A 156 15.94 -10.11 25.23
CA ALA A 156 16.52 -10.53 23.96
C ALA A 156 15.45 -11.06 22.97
N GLU A 157 14.45 -11.81 23.45
CA GLU A 157 13.35 -12.28 22.60
C GLU A 157 12.48 -11.11 22.09
N VAL A 158 12.18 -10.15 22.98
CA VAL A 158 11.44 -8.93 22.60
C VAL A 158 12.23 -8.10 21.59
N GLU A 159 13.55 -7.94 21.77
CA GLU A 159 14.39 -7.23 20.81
C GLU A 159 14.43 -7.94 19.46
N ALA A 160 14.57 -9.27 19.44
CA ALA A 160 14.51 -10.07 18.24
C ALA A 160 13.17 -9.87 17.50
N TYR A 161 12.04 -9.97 18.20
CA TYR A 161 10.71 -9.76 17.62
C TYR A 161 10.53 -8.35 17.03
N VAL A 162 11.00 -7.31 17.73
CA VAL A 162 10.94 -5.93 17.25
C VAL A 162 11.85 -5.74 16.03
N SER A 163 13.04 -6.32 16.03
CA SER A 163 13.99 -6.23 14.91
C SER A 163 13.41 -6.90 13.65
N ASP A 164 12.83 -8.09 13.77
CA ASP A 164 12.13 -8.81 12.71
C ASP A 164 10.98 -7.97 12.14
N ARG A 165 10.20 -7.32 13.02
CA ARG A 165 9.09 -6.46 12.59
C ARG A 165 9.59 -5.22 11.85
N ARG A 166 10.76 -4.67 12.24
CA ARG A 166 11.39 -3.54 11.52
C ARG A 166 11.87 -3.97 10.15
N VAL A 167 12.51 -5.13 10.03
CA VAL A 167 12.97 -5.71 8.75
C VAL A 167 11.78 -5.92 7.81
N LYS A 168 10.73 -6.61 8.26
CA LYS A 168 9.50 -6.83 7.46
C LYS A 168 8.88 -5.52 6.99
N ARG A 169 8.78 -4.51 7.87
CA ARG A 169 8.28 -3.18 7.49
C ARG A 169 9.21 -2.44 6.53
N ALA A 170 10.52 -2.62 6.64
CA ALA A 170 11.48 -2.02 5.73
C ALA A 170 11.37 -2.63 4.33
N GLU A 171 11.22 -3.95 4.25
CA GLU A 171 11.00 -4.66 2.99
C GLU A 171 9.68 -4.25 2.32
N ILE A 172 8.57 -4.23 3.07
CA ILE A 172 7.28 -3.77 2.52
C ILE A 172 7.39 -2.33 2.01
N ARG A 173 8.08 -1.45 2.76
CA ARG A 173 8.30 -0.06 2.32
C ARG A 173 9.17 0.01 1.08
N SER A 174 10.24 -0.77 0.97
CA SER A 174 11.13 -0.75 -0.19
C SER A 174 10.42 -1.24 -1.46
N GLN A 175 9.64 -2.32 -1.35
CA GLN A 175 8.81 -2.84 -2.42
C GLN A 175 7.74 -1.83 -2.85
N LEU A 176 7.06 -1.18 -1.89
CA LEU A 176 6.04 -0.18 -2.17
C LEU A 176 6.62 1.06 -2.87
N VAL A 177 7.77 1.55 -2.41
CA VAL A 177 8.46 2.69 -3.04
C VAL A 177 8.89 2.34 -4.45
N ARG A 178 9.44 1.14 -4.68
CA ARG A 178 9.79 0.68 -6.03
C ARG A 178 8.57 0.62 -6.94
N LYS A 179 7.47 0.02 -6.49
CA LYS A 179 6.20 -0.05 -7.25
C LYS A 179 5.68 1.34 -7.60
N ARG A 180 5.60 2.26 -6.63
CA ARG A 180 5.16 3.65 -6.87
C ARG A 180 6.07 4.38 -7.86
N ARG A 181 7.39 4.18 -7.79
CA ARG A 181 8.34 4.78 -8.75
C ARG A 181 8.11 4.25 -10.17
N MET A 182 7.89 2.95 -10.33
CA MET A 182 7.59 2.35 -11.64
C MET A 182 6.27 2.87 -12.20
N GLU A 183 5.21 2.90 -11.39
CA GLU A 183 3.90 3.42 -11.81
C GLU A 183 3.97 4.91 -12.20
N LEU A 184 4.74 5.71 -11.46
CA LEU A 184 4.95 7.12 -11.81
C LEU A 184 5.71 7.24 -13.15
N ALA A 185 6.75 6.43 -13.35
CA ALA A 185 7.48 6.38 -14.61
C ALA A 185 6.56 5.98 -15.78
N GLU A 186 5.70 4.99 -15.60
CA GLU A 186 4.71 4.56 -16.59
C GLU A 186 3.69 5.66 -16.91
N ARG A 187 3.19 6.37 -15.89
CA ARG A 187 2.30 7.53 -16.07
C ARG A 187 2.99 8.67 -16.82
N ARG A 188 4.28 8.88 -16.60
CA ARG A 188 5.06 9.88 -17.35
C ARG A 188 5.30 9.44 -18.79
N ALA A 189 5.66 8.17 -19.01
CA ALA A 189 5.88 7.61 -20.34
C ALA A 189 4.58 7.60 -21.16
N SER A 190 3.45 7.21 -20.58
CA SER A 190 2.14 7.27 -21.24
C SER A 190 1.72 8.70 -21.60
N LYS A 191 1.97 9.67 -20.72
CA LYS A 191 1.77 11.10 -21.06
C LYS A 191 2.67 11.55 -22.20
N ALA A 192 3.95 11.20 -22.19
CA ALA A 192 4.87 11.53 -23.27
C ALA A 192 4.42 10.90 -24.60
N ARG A 193 3.96 9.64 -24.60
CA ARG A 193 3.37 8.98 -25.78
C ARG A 193 2.08 9.65 -26.25
N ALA A 194 1.23 10.09 -25.32
CA ALA A 194 0.01 10.81 -25.68
C ALA A 194 0.32 12.18 -26.31
N TRP A 195 1.40 12.84 -25.88
CA TRP A 195 1.86 14.08 -26.50
C TRP A 195 2.43 13.83 -27.90
N SER A 196 3.26 12.79 -28.06
CA SER A 196 3.82 12.43 -29.36
C SER A 196 2.78 11.96 -30.37
N ALA A 197 1.65 11.41 -29.92
CA ALA A 197 0.56 11.00 -30.80
C ALA A 197 -0.32 12.16 -31.30
N VAL A 198 -0.27 13.32 -30.65
CA VAL A 198 -0.99 14.54 -31.07
C VAL A 198 -0.16 15.39 -32.02
N GLU A 199 1.17 15.33 -31.89
CA GLU A 199 2.08 15.86 -32.88
C GLU A 199 1.98 14.95 -34.12
N ASP A 200 1.70 15.51 -35.31
CA ASP A 200 1.60 14.76 -36.59
C ASP A 200 2.99 14.21 -37.03
N GLY A 201 3.80 13.75 -36.08
CA GLY A 201 5.10 13.16 -36.29
C GLY A 201 4.97 11.70 -36.72
N GLU A 202 5.69 11.35 -37.77
CA GLU A 202 5.87 9.98 -38.23
C GLU A 202 6.67 9.15 -37.20
N ASP A 203 6.21 7.95 -36.86
CA ASP A 203 6.93 7.04 -35.97
C ASP A 203 8.06 6.32 -36.72
N LEU A 204 9.22 6.98 -36.82
CA LEU A 204 10.42 6.43 -37.46
C LEU A 204 10.87 5.10 -36.84
N ALA A 205 10.63 4.89 -35.55
CA ALA A 205 11.00 3.64 -34.88
C ALA A 205 10.09 2.48 -35.30
N ALA A 206 8.83 2.75 -35.66
CA ALA A 206 7.94 1.75 -36.25
C ALA A 206 8.35 1.42 -37.69
N LEU A 207 8.65 2.44 -38.51
CA LEU A 207 9.08 2.26 -39.90
C LEU A 207 10.39 1.47 -40.01
N LEU A 208 11.36 1.76 -39.13
CA LEU A 208 12.64 1.06 -39.12
C LEU A 208 12.56 -0.41 -38.64
N LYS A 209 11.40 -0.89 -38.18
CA LYS A 209 11.22 -2.33 -37.89
C LYS A 209 11.07 -3.16 -39.15
N ASP A 210 10.59 -2.56 -40.23
CA ASP A 210 10.43 -3.26 -41.49
C ASP A 210 11.81 -3.42 -42.15
N PRO A 211 12.26 -4.64 -42.45
CA PRO A 211 13.61 -4.86 -43.00
C PRO A 211 13.80 -4.24 -44.40
N ASN A 212 12.71 -3.89 -45.08
CA ASN A 212 12.70 -3.24 -46.39
C ASN A 212 12.18 -1.79 -46.30
N HIS A 213 12.58 -1.05 -45.27
CA HIS A 213 12.16 0.34 -45.06
C HIS A 213 12.68 1.32 -46.13
N GLY A 214 13.65 0.93 -46.96
CA GLY A 214 14.22 1.78 -48.03
C GLY A 214 15.08 2.97 -47.56
N LEU A 215 15.07 3.25 -46.26
CA LEU A 215 15.82 4.34 -45.62
C LEU A 215 17.25 3.94 -45.24
N THR A 216 18.21 4.84 -45.42
CA THR A 216 19.60 4.67 -44.97
C THR A 216 19.75 5.21 -43.55
N VAL A 217 20.20 4.37 -42.61
CA VAL A 217 20.39 4.76 -41.19
C VAL A 217 21.85 5.13 -40.94
N LEU A 218 22.08 6.38 -40.55
CA LEU A 218 23.38 6.90 -40.12
C LEU A 218 23.44 6.87 -38.59
N GLU A 219 24.50 6.35 -37.98
CA GLU A 219 24.62 6.29 -36.51
C GLU A 219 25.61 7.34 -35.98
N GLU A 220 25.21 8.11 -34.97
CA GLU A 220 26.07 9.12 -34.32
C GLU A 220 25.95 9.03 -32.79
N PRO A 221 27.05 8.87 -32.01
CA PRO A 221 28.42 8.60 -32.44
C PRO A 221 28.60 7.20 -33.04
N GLU A 222 29.57 7.05 -33.94
CA GLU A 222 29.90 5.79 -34.63
C GLU A 222 30.31 4.70 -33.62
N GLU A 223 31.02 5.08 -32.55
CA GLU A 223 31.32 4.25 -31.39
C GLU A 223 30.53 4.72 -30.17
N ALA A 224 29.59 3.90 -29.72
CA ALA A 224 28.76 4.21 -28.57
C ALA A 224 29.27 3.48 -27.31
N ASP A 225 29.46 4.21 -26.21
CA ASP A 225 29.94 3.66 -24.95
C ASP A 225 28.87 2.77 -24.28
N THR A 226 29.05 1.45 -24.37
CA THR A 226 28.10 0.43 -23.87
C THR A 226 28.05 0.35 -22.35
N SER A 227 28.90 1.08 -21.63
CA SER A 227 28.96 1.06 -20.17
C SER A 227 27.75 1.72 -19.49
N LYS A 228 27.12 2.69 -20.15
CA LYS A 228 25.97 3.45 -19.64
C LYS A 228 24.71 3.13 -20.44
N PRO A 229 23.51 3.16 -19.82
CA PRO A 229 22.26 3.07 -20.59
C PRO A 229 22.20 4.24 -21.58
N GLN A 230 21.85 3.96 -22.84
CA GLN A 230 21.76 4.97 -23.89
C GLN A 230 20.30 5.21 -24.29
N GLY A 231 19.95 6.48 -24.51
CA GLY A 231 18.74 6.90 -25.19
C GLY A 231 19.01 6.95 -26.69
N VAL A 232 18.08 6.42 -27.48
CA VAL A 232 18.15 6.48 -28.95
C VAL A 232 17.06 7.42 -29.45
N SER A 233 17.44 8.37 -30.29
CA SER A 233 16.50 9.24 -31.01
C SER A 233 16.76 9.14 -32.51
N TYR A 234 15.68 9.08 -33.29
CA TYR A 234 15.72 9.05 -34.74
C TYR A 234 15.33 10.42 -35.29
N ILE A 235 16.12 10.95 -36.20
CA ILE A 235 15.90 12.25 -36.85
C ILE A 235 15.89 12.00 -38.36
N ARG A 236 14.83 12.41 -39.06
CA ARG A 236 14.79 12.36 -40.53
C ARG A 236 15.60 13.54 -41.08
N ILE A 237 16.65 13.25 -41.84
CA ILE A 237 17.45 14.29 -42.52
C ILE A 237 16.78 14.61 -43.86
N ASP A 238 16.50 13.57 -44.64
CA ASP A 238 15.86 13.66 -45.96
C ASP A 238 14.82 12.54 -46.12
N ASP A 239 14.19 12.47 -47.29
CA ASP A 239 13.21 11.44 -47.61
C ASP A 239 13.80 10.01 -47.57
N GLU A 240 15.10 9.86 -47.79
CA GLU A 240 15.80 8.57 -47.86
C GLU A 240 16.74 8.30 -46.67
N ARG A 241 16.96 9.27 -45.77
CA ARG A 241 18.03 9.20 -44.75
C ARG A 241 17.52 9.51 -43.34
N ILE A 242 17.85 8.63 -42.39
CA ILE A 242 17.57 8.81 -40.97
C ILE A 242 18.88 8.80 -40.17
N LEU A 243 19.04 9.76 -39.27
CA LEU A 243 20.09 9.79 -38.27
C LEU A 243 19.62 9.16 -36.96
N LYS A 244 20.32 8.14 -36.51
CA LYS A 244 20.14 7.47 -35.22
C LYS A 244 21.17 8.02 -34.25
N VAL A 245 20.72 8.92 -33.39
CA VAL A 245 21.56 9.56 -32.38
C VAL A 245 21.49 8.74 -31.09
N LYS A 246 22.64 8.32 -30.56
CA LYS A 246 22.77 7.59 -29.30
C LYS A 246 23.35 8.50 -28.23
N LEU A 247 22.55 8.86 -27.22
CA LEU A 247 22.98 9.71 -26.09
C LEU A 247 23.05 8.88 -24.80
N PRO A 248 24.11 8.99 -23.98
CA PRO A 248 24.14 8.35 -22.67
C PRO A 248 23.11 8.97 -21.73
N LEU A 249 22.30 8.15 -21.07
CA LEU A 249 21.33 8.56 -20.06
C LEU A 249 22.04 8.75 -18.72
N GLU A 250 22.47 9.98 -18.45
CA GLU A 250 23.03 10.33 -17.15
C GLU A 250 21.92 10.55 -16.14
N MET A 251 21.73 9.55 -15.27
CA MET A 251 20.91 9.75 -14.09
C MET A 251 21.69 10.59 -13.09
N LEU A 252 21.34 11.88 -12.97
CA LEU A 252 21.74 12.69 -11.82
C LEU A 252 21.17 12.03 -10.57
N VAL A 253 21.97 11.15 -9.96
CA VAL A 253 21.71 10.64 -8.63
C VAL A 253 21.84 11.85 -7.72
N LYS A 254 20.72 12.56 -7.49
CA LYS A 254 20.58 13.44 -6.34
C LYS A 254 20.94 12.56 -5.16
N LYS A 255 22.17 12.72 -4.64
CA LYS A 255 22.64 12.06 -3.44
C LYS A 255 21.57 12.38 -2.40
N THR A 256 20.74 11.38 -2.08
CA THR A 256 19.96 11.42 -0.85
C THR A 256 21.00 11.67 0.24
N PRO A 257 20.84 12.70 1.09
CA PRO A 257 21.70 12.82 2.26
C PRO A 257 21.35 11.64 3.16
N THR A 258 22.01 10.50 2.93
CA THR A 258 22.23 9.47 3.93
C THR A 258 23.32 10.02 4.81
N GLN A 259 22.94 10.98 5.64
CA GLN A 259 23.65 11.29 6.86
C GLN A 259 22.54 11.42 7.89
N ALA A 260 22.47 10.45 8.81
CA ALA A 260 21.96 10.78 10.13
C ALA A 260 22.67 12.09 10.53
N PRO A 261 21.95 13.15 10.93
CA PRO A 261 22.61 14.39 11.30
C PRO A 261 23.66 14.03 12.35
N PRO A 262 24.96 14.37 12.17
CA PRO A 262 25.87 14.36 13.29
C PRO A 262 25.25 15.25 14.36
N GLU A 263 25.32 14.80 15.61
CA GLU A 263 24.91 15.61 16.77
C GLU A 263 25.31 17.05 16.52
N VAL A 264 24.30 17.92 16.53
CA VAL A 264 24.46 19.36 16.42
C VAL A 264 25.40 19.83 17.52
N SER A 265 26.69 19.92 17.19
CA SER A 265 27.63 20.79 17.88
C SER A 265 26.95 22.15 17.97
N LYS A 266 26.66 22.55 19.20
CA LYS A 266 26.10 23.85 19.58
C LYS A 266 27.06 24.95 19.12
N MET A 267 26.97 25.33 17.85
CA MET A 267 27.53 26.57 17.35
C MET A 267 26.68 27.70 17.95
N PRO A 268 27.26 28.74 18.57
CA PRO A 268 26.48 29.85 19.07
C PRO A 268 25.82 30.54 17.88
N LEU A 269 24.49 30.63 17.87
CA LEU A 269 23.76 31.43 16.92
C LEU A 269 24.17 32.91 17.10
N PRO A 270 24.46 33.66 16.02
CA PRO A 270 24.59 35.11 16.12
C PRO A 270 23.25 35.72 16.57
N PRO A 271 23.25 36.83 17.33
CA PRO A 271 22.02 37.42 17.84
C PRO A 271 21.13 37.87 16.69
N LEU A 272 19.94 37.27 16.56
CA LEU A 272 18.86 37.77 15.71
C LEU A 272 18.16 38.92 16.44
N GLU A 273 18.71 40.12 16.33
CA GLU A 273 17.96 41.35 16.62
C GLU A 273 16.95 41.58 15.49
N GLY A 274 15.66 41.64 15.82
CA GLY A 274 14.66 42.31 14.97
C GLY A 274 13.51 41.49 14.38
N MET A 275 13.23 40.26 14.82
CA MET A 275 11.99 39.59 14.39
C MET A 275 10.83 39.89 15.36
N PRO A 276 9.68 40.43 14.90
CA PRO A 276 8.50 40.55 15.74
C PRO A 276 8.01 39.14 16.15
N PRO A 277 7.46 38.99 17.37
CA PRO A 277 7.03 37.69 17.86
C PRO A 277 5.97 37.10 16.92
N PRO A 278 6.03 35.77 16.64
CA PRO A 278 5.05 35.13 15.80
C PRO A 278 3.64 35.30 16.40
N PRO A 279 2.62 35.59 15.58
CA PRO A 279 1.26 35.79 16.05
C PRO A 279 0.78 34.54 16.82
N GLY A 280 0.25 34.78 18.02
CA GLY A 280 -0.18 33.74 18.94
C GLY A 280 -1.19 32.78 18.32
N MET A 281 -0.97 31.48 18.52
CA MET A 281 -1.93 30.45 18.13
C MET A 281 -3.29 30.75 18.77
N PRO A 282 -4.41 30.59 18.03
CA PRO A 282 -5.73 30.76 18.62
C PRO A 282 -5.91 29.78 19.79
N PRO A 283 -6.61 30.18 20.87
CA PRO A 283 -6.80 29.33 22.04
C PRO A 283 -7.47 28.02 21.63
N MET A 284 -6.92 26.92 22.12
CA MET A 284 -7.48 25.58 21.91
C MET A 284 -8.91 25.54 22.45
N PRO A 285 -9.89 24.98 21.73
CA PRO A 285 -11.25 24.91 22.22
C PRO A 285 -11.30 24.10 23.53
N PRO A 286 -12.16 24.48 24.49
CA PRO A 286 -12.25 23.79 25.76
C PRO A 286 -12.69 22.33 25.55
N PRO A 287 -12.19 21.40 26.38
CA PRO A 287 -12.60 20.01 26.32
C PRO A 287 -14.10 19.89 26.61
N VAL A 288 -14.81 19.15 25.76
CA VAL A 288 -16.23 18.84 25.96
C VAL A 288 -16.34 17.90 27.17
N THR A 289 -16.66 18.46 28.34
CA THR A 289 -17.14 17.67 29.47
C THR A 289 -18.51 17.11 29.09
N ARG A 290 -18.62 15.78 29.00
CA ARG A 290 -19.91 15.11 28.89
C ARG A 290 -20.65 15.35 30.20
N GLU A 291 -21.65 16.23 30.17
CA GLU A 291 -22.63 16.26 31.24
C GLU A 291 -23.43 14.95 31.21
N GLU A 292 -23.46 14.34 32.39
CA GLU A 292 -24.18 13.13 32.74
C GLU A 292 -25.67 13.45 32.74
N ASN A 293 -26.44 12.71 31.94
CA ASN A 293 -27.90 12.70 31.94
C ASN A 293 -28.35 11.25 32.08
#